data_AF-A0A841JVK3-F1
#
_entry.id   AF-A0A841JVK3-F1
#
_cell.length_a   1.000
_cell.length_b   1.000
_cell.length_c   1.000
_cell.angle_alpha   90.00
_cell.angle_beta   90.00
_cell.angle_gamma   90.00
#
_symmetry.space_group_name_H-M   'P 1'
#
loop_
_entity.id
_entity.type
_entity.pdbx_description
1 polymer ?
#
loop_
_entity_poly.entity_id
_entity_poly.type
_entity_poly.pdbx_seq_one_letter_code
_entity_poly.pdbx_strand_id
1 'polypeptide(L)'
;MVTSTEKVSAAKSGSRSRHLNLTFAILVLVAAVVLAVAVRFEHHKPKRDEVSRATSPDGKVTAVLYELPGNAKTSFDYQVAVIGDGKTQEVAELSGAMRNDRAYGVNLHWLSDDHLSIDYFTTQSVRVMMSRVEAGGRVVRVSLRNGIRDNNALPGGMLFHLQQAP
;
A
#
# COMPACT_ATOMS: atom_id res chain seq x y z
N MET A 1 -92.21 -21.16 -3.78
CA MET A 1 -92.98 -20.39 -2.80
C MET A 1 -91.97 -19.75 -1.85
N VAL A 2 -91.93 -18.40 -1.79
CA VAL A 2 -91.38 -17.55 -0.67
C VAL A 2 -89.84 -17.64 -0.47
N THR A 3 -88.99 -16.62 -0.29
CA THR A 3 -88.92 -15.13 -0.23
C THR A 3 -87.40 -14.82 -0.12
N SER A 4 -86.84 -13.82 -0.83
CA SER A 4 -86.52 -12.47 -0.32
C SER A 4 -85.29 -12.31 0.60
N THR A 5 -84.35 -11.42 0.20
CA THR A 5 -83.54 -10.45 1.01
C THR A 5 -82.56 -10.98 2.09
N GLU A 6 -81.40 -10.41 2.42
CA GLU A 6 -80.88 -9.03 2.44
C GLU A 6 -79.35 -9.04 2.77
N LYS A 7 -78.58 -8.04 2.27
CA LYS A 7 -77.51 -7.21 2.92
C LYS A 7 -76.52 -7.84 3.94
N VAL A 8 -75.27 -7.42 4.17
CA VAL A 8 -74.45 -6.19 3.97
C VAL A 8 -73.00 -6.58 4.35
N SER A 9 -71.99 -6.29 3.53
CA SER A 9 -70.88 -5.32 3.70
C SER A 9 -70.03 -5.33 4.99
N ALA A 10 -68.73 -5.06 4.76
CA ALA A 10 -67.64 -4.64 5.65
C ALA A 10 -66.95 -5.74 6.49
N ALA A 11 -65.61 -5.81 6.61
CA ALA A 11 -64.59 -4.80 6.41
C ALA A 11 -63.26 -5.44 5.96
N LYS A 12 -62.62 -4.82 4.97
CA LYS A 12 -61.24 -5.05 4.53
C LYS A 12 -60.39 -3.90 5.09
N SER A 13 -59.75 -4.08 6.24
CA SER A 13 -58.72 -3.15 6.70
C SER A 13 -57.91 -3.79 7.83
N GLY A 14 -56.58 -3.86 7.69
CA GLY A 14 -55.72 -4.13 8.85
C GLY A 14 -54.46 -4.98 8.68
N SER A 15 -54.13 -5.49 7.47
CA SER A 15 -52.96 -6.40 7.32
C SER A 15 -51.91 -5.97 6.30
N ARG A 16 -52.02 -4.77 5.70
CA ARG A 16 -51.05 -4.31 4.69
C ARG A 16 -49.97 -3.33 5.19
N SER A 17 -50.13 -2.69 6.35
CA SER A 17 -49.15 -1.68 6.83
C SER A 17 -47.99 -2.28 7.64
N ARG A 18 -48.16 -3.43 8.30
CA ARG A 18 -47.12 -4.04 9.15
C ARG A 18 -45.96 -4.65 8.36
N HIS A 19 -46.23 -5.20 7.18
CA HIS A 19 -45.21 -5.82 6.32
C HIS A 19 -44.30 -4.79 5.63
N LEU A 20 -44.83 -3.59 5.33
CA LEU A 20 -44.04 -2.52 4.72
C LEU A 20 -43.02 -1.96 5.71
N ASN A 21 -43.42 -1.72 6.96
CA ASN A 21 -42.52 -1.19 7.98
C ASN A 21 -41.38 -2.16 8.35
N LEU A 22 -41.65 -3.47 8.34
CA LEU A 22 -40.64 -4.49 8.66
C LEU A 22 -39.59 -4.62 7.55
N THR A 23 -40.00 -4.56 6.28
CA THR A 23 -39.08 -4.63 5.13
C THR A 23 -38.19 -3.38 5.04
N PHE A 24 -38.75 -2.19 5.28
CA PHE A 24 -37.96 -0.96 5.39
C PHE A 24 -36.95 -1.02 6.55
N ALA A 25 -37.35 -1.52 7.73
CA ALA A 25 -36.44 -1.67 8.88
C ALA A 25 -35.28 -2.64 8.59
N ILE A 26 -35.54 -3.76 7.92
CA ILE A 26 -34.51 -4.72 7.52
C ILE A 26 -33.53 -4.08 6.51
N LEU A 27 -34.04 -3.35 5.52
CA LEU A 27 -33.18 -2.68 4.52
C LEU A 27 -32.28 -1.62 5.17
N VAL A 28 -32.81 -0.84 6.13
CA VAL A 28 -32.01 0.15 6.88
C VAL A 28 -30.94 -0.55 7.71
N LEU A 29 -31.26 -1.67 8.37
CA LEU A 29 -30.31 -2.44 9.15
C LEU A 29 -29.18 -3.00 8.26
N VAL A 30 -29.54 -3.59 7.11
CA VAL A 30 -28.55 -4.11 6.14
C VAL A 30 -27.67 -2.99 5.61
N ALA A 31 -28.24 -1.85 5.24
CA ALA A 31 -27.47 -0.69 4.80
C ALA A 31 -26.51 -0.17 5.89
N ALA A 32 -26.97 -0.12 7.15
CA ALA A 32 -26.14 0.28 8.29
C ALA A 32 -24.99 -0.72 8.55
N VAL A 33 -25.24 -2.02 8.41
CA VAL A 33 -24.21 -3.06 8.53
C VAL A 33 -23.21 -2.96 7.38
N VAL A 34 -23.67 -2.81 6.14
CA VAL A 34 -22.80 -2.63 4.96
C VAL A 34 -21.95 -1.37 5.10
N LEU A 35 -22.54 -0.26 5.56
CA LEU A 35 -21.81 0.98 5.82
C LEU A 35 -20.79 0.81 6.95
N ALA A 36 -21.16 0.14 8.06
CA ALA A 36 -20.24 -0.14 9.16
C ALA A 36 -19.08 -1.03 8.72
N VAL A 37 -19.33 -2.04 7.88
CA VAL A 37 -18.28 -2.88 7.29
C VAL A 37 -17.40 -2.06 6.35
N ALA A 38 -17.98 -1.23 5.48
CA ALA A 38 -17.24 -0.38 4.55
C ALA A 38 -16.34 0.65 5.27
N VAL A 39 -16.82 1.25 6.37
CA VAL A 39 -16.05 2.20 7.19
C VAL A 39 -14.89 1.49 7.92
N ARG A 40 -15.02 0.19 8.25
CA ARG A 40 -13.92 -0.59 8.85
C ARG A 40 -12.80 -0.92 7.85
N PHE A 41 -13.02 -0.73 6.55
CA PHE A 41 -12.01 -0.89 5.50
C PHE A 41 -11.31 0.43 5.14
N GLU A 42 -11.20 1.38 6.08
CA GLU A 42 -10.21 2.44 5.94
C GLU A 42 -8.81 1.82 5.84
N HIS A 43 -8.25 1.85 4.63
CA HIS A 43 -6.93 1.35 4.29
C HIS A 43 -5.90 2.19 5.04
N HIS A 44 -5.53 1.78 6.24
CA HIS A 44 -4.36 2.28 6.93
C HIS A 44 -3.15 1.91 6.07
N LYS A 45 -2.67 2.87 5.26
CA LYS A 45 -1.39 2.69 4.59
C LYS A 45 -0.35 2.45 5.67
N PRO A 46 0.46 1.39 5.59
CA PRO A 46 1.49 1.15 6.58
C PRO A 46 2.38 2.40 6.66
N LYS A 47 2.69 2.82 7.89
CA LYS A 47 3.65 3.89 8.10
C LYS A 47 4.96 3.47 7.44
N ARG A 48 5.47 4.30 6.53
CA ARG A 48 6.76 4.12 5.89
C ARG A 48 7.61 5.36 6.17
N ASP A 49 8.84 5.14 6.61
CA ASP A 49 9.78 6.21 6.94
C ASP A 49 10.84 6.30 5.82
N GLU A 50 11.10 7.50 5.30
CA GLU A 50 12.14 7.70 4.29
C GLU A 50 13.52 7.49 4.95
N VAL A 51 14.30 6.56 4.39
CA VAL A 51 15.61 6.17 4.97
C VAL A 51 16.81 6.42 4.07
N SER A 52 16.59 6.70 2.79
CA SER A 52 17.66 7.10 1.89
C SER A 52 17.09 7.81 0.66
N ARG A 53 17.88 8.70 0.09
CA ARG A 53 17.56 9.46 -1.11
C ARG A 53 18.78 9.57 -1.99
N ALA A 54 18.62 9.34 -3.29
CA ALA A 54 19.65 9.53 -4.28
C ALA A 54 19.09 10.27 -5.49
N THR A 55 19.65 11.44 -5.79
CA THR A 55 19.29 12.20 -7.00
C THR A 55 20.19 11.78 -8.16
N SER A 56 19.59 11.64 -9.35
CA SER A 56 20.32 11.34 -10.59
C SER A 56 21.39 12.40 -10.90
N PRO A 57 22.46 12.07 -11.64
CA PRO A 57 23.57 12.99 -11.87
C PRO A 57 23.16 14.32 -12.52
N ASP A 58 22.16 14.33 -13.41
CA ASP A 58 21.61 15.55 -13.99
C ASP A 58 20.58 16.31 -13.12
N GLY A 59 20.25 15.79 -11.94
CA GLY A 59 19.37 16.45 -10.98
C GLY A 59 17.86 16.27 -11.22
N LYS A 60 17.43 15.64 -12.33
CA LYS A 60 16.00 15.67 -12.74
C LYS A 60 15.12 14.63 -12.08
N VAL A 61 15.72 13.51 -11.68
CA VAL A 61 15.01 12.37 -11.10
C VAL A 61 15.61 12.03 -9.75
N THR A 62 14.75 11.70 -8.78
CA THR A 62 15.17 11.28 -7.43
C THR A 62 14.64 9.90 -7.12
N ALA A 63 15.52 9.01 -6.66
CA ALA A 63 15.14 7.74 -6.07
C ALA A 63 15.03 7.91 -4.54
N VAL A 64 14.00 7.34 -3.95
CA VAL A 64 13.74 7.37 -2.51
C VAL A 64 13.54 5.95 -2.02
N LEU A 65 14.18 5.63 -0.90
CA LEU A 65 14.05 4.37 -0.17
C LEU A 65 13.24 4.61 1.09
N TYR A 66 12.20 3.80 1.28
CA TYR A 66 11.42 3.77 2.51
C TYR A 66 11.70 2.48 3.28
N GLU A 67 11.80 2.60 4.60
CA GLU A 67 11.78 1.46 5.53
C GLU A 67 10.36 1.34 6.10
N LEU A 68 9.86 0.11 6.10
CA LEU A 68 8.58 -0.27 6.67
C LEU A 68 8.83 -1.24 7.82
N PRO A 69 7.98 -1.23 8.87
CA PRO A 69 7.99 -2.29 9.86
C PRO A 69 7.88 -3.64 9.15
N GLY A 70 8.81 -4.54 9.44
CA GLY A 70 8.73 -5.90 8.90
C GLY A 70 7.52 -6.65 9.45
N ASN A 71 7.24 -7.79 8.83
CA ASN A 71 6.19 -8.70 9.27
C ASN A 71 6.73 -9.76 10.25
N ALA A 72 5.91 -10.74 10.65
CA ALA A 72 6.32 -11.80 11.58
C ALA A 72 7.57 -12.61 11.13
N LYS A 73 7.98 -12.53 9.86
CA LYS A 73 9.13 -13.27 9.29
C LYS A 73 10.34 -12.40 8.98
N THR A 74 10.19 -11.07 9.02
CA THR A 74 11.20 -10.11 8.57
C THR A 74 11.34 -8.99 9.56
N SER A 75 12.57 -8.53 9.80
CA SER A 75 12.79 -7.36 10.68
C SER A 75 12.32 -6.06 10.02
N PHE A 76 12.54 -5.93 8.71
CA PHE A 76 12.22 -4.73 7.93
C PHE A 76 11.83 -5.09 6.49
N ASP A 77 10.91 -4.32 5.94
CA ASP A 77 10.59 -4.29 4.51
C ASP A 77 11.08 -2.96 3.92
N TYR A 78 11.54 -2.99 2.67
CA TYR A 78 12.09 -1.84 1.97
C TYR A 78 11.36 -1.58 0.68
N GLN A 79 10.91 -0.34 0.46
CA GLN A 79 10.23 0.07 -0.76
C GLN A 79 11.01 1.16 -1.46
N VAL A 80 11.26 0.99 -2.75
CA VAL A 80 11.95 1.98 -3.59
C VAL A 80 10.94 2.67 -4.48
N ALA A 81 10.99 4.00 -4.51
CA ALA A 81 10.21 4.82 -5.43
C ALA A 81 11.11 5.74 -6.24
N VAL A 82 10.65 6.08 -7.44
CA VAL A 82 11.25 7.09 -8.32
C VAL A 82 10.32 8.30 -8.37
N ILE A 83 10.90 9.48 -8.24
CA ILE A 83 10.22 10.77 -8.25
C ILE A 83 10.74 11.59 -9.43
N GLY A 84 9.84 12.02 -10.30
CA GLY A 84 10.09 12.90 -11.43
C GLY A 84 8.77 13.43 -11.99
N ASP A 85 8.80 14.58 -12.63
CA ASP A 85 7.63 15.20 -13.25
C ASP A 85 6.41 15.36 -12.29
N GLY A 86 6.70 15.61 -11.00
CA GLY A 86 5.67 15.73 -9.95
C GLY A 86 4.99 14.42 -9.55
N LYS A 87 5.45 13.27 -10.07
CA LYS A 87 4.89 11.94 -9.79
C LYS A 87 5.84 11.14 -8.94
N THR A 88 5.28 10.26 -8.10
CA THR A 88 6.01 9.24 -7.35
C THR A 88 5.55 7.87 -7.82
N GLN A 89 6.48 7.02 -8.20
CA GLN A 89 6.19 5.69 -8.74
C GLN A 89 7.01 4.64 -7.98
N GLU A 90 6.33 3.66 -7.40
CA GLU A 90 6.96 2.55 -6.69
C GLU A 90 7.52 1.55 -7.71
N VAL A 91 8.81 1.24 -7.59
CA VAL A 91 9.55 0.45 -8.60
C VAL A 91 9.98 -0.91 -8.08
N ALA A 92 10.24 -1.04 -6.78
CA ALA A 92 10.65 -2.29 -6.17
C ALA A 92 10.29 -2.36 -4.68
N GLU A 93 10.12 -3.59 -4.20
CA GLU A 93 9.94 -3.93 -2.79
C GLU A 93 10.89 -5.09 -2.45
N LEU A 94 11.58 -5.00 -1.31
CA LEU A 94 12.54 -5.99 -0.82
C LEU A 94 12.27 -6.30 0.65
N SER A 95 12.03 -7.57 0.96
CA SER A 95 11.72 -8.01 2.31
C SER A 95 12.91 -8.66 2.99
N GLY A 96 13.27 -8.17 4.17
CA GLY A 96 14.43 -8.67 4.92
C GLY A 96 15.75 -8.43 4.19
N ALA A 97 15.86 -7.36 3.41
CA ALA A 97 17.10 -7.02 2.71
C ALA A 97 18.21 -6.61 3.67
N MET A 98 19.42 -7.06 3.37
CA MET A 98 20.62 -6.73 4.13
C MET A 98 21.67 -6.11 3.22
N ARG A 99 22.45 -5.17 3.76
CA ARG A 99 23.60 -4.54 3.11
C ARG A 99 24.91 -5.26 3.43
N ASN A 100 24.97 -5.96 4.56
CA ASN A 100 26.02 -6.90 4.96
C ASN A 100 25.46 -7.86 6.03
N ASP A 101 26.28 -8.69 6.67
CA ASP A 101 25.80 -9.71 7.62
C ASP A 101 25.16 -9.15 8.91
N ARG A 102 25.29 -7.84 9.17
CA ARG A 102 24.86 -7.18 10.41
C ARG A 102 23.95 -5.97 10.19
N ALA A 103 23.79 -5.51 8.96
CA ALA A 103 23.09 -4.27 8.61
C ALA A 103 21.93 -4.56 7.66
N TYR A 104 20.72 -4.19 8.07
CA TYR A 104 19.55 -4.20 7.20
C TYR A 104 19.59 -2.99 6.27
N GLY A 105 18.95 -3.12 5.11
CA GLY A 105 18.81 -2.02 4.17
C GLY A 105 19.14 -2.39 2.73
N VAL A 106 19.09 -1.34 1.93
CA VAL A 106 19.34 -1.35 0.49
C VAL A 106 20.09 -0.07 0.16
N ASN A 107 21.01 -0.14 -0.81
CA ASN A 107 21.71 1.03 -1.30
C ASN A 107 21.14 1.47 -2.66
N LEU A 108 21.00 2.79 -2.85
CA LEU A 108 20.57 3.39 -4.10
C LEU A 108 21.77 4.01 -4.80
N HIS A 109 22.01 3.61 -6.05
CA HIS A 109 23.11 4.13 -6.86
C HIS A 109 22.63 4.48 -8.26
N TRP A 110 22.92 5.68 -8.73
CA TRP A 110 22.73 6.03 -10.14
C TRP A 110 23.99 5.63 -10.92
N LEU A 111 23.82 4.75 -11.92
CA LEU A 111 24.89 4.33 -12.82
C LEU A 111 25.04 5.31 -14.01
N SER A 112 23.95 5.99 -14.35
CA SER A 112 23.84 7.07 -15.34
C SER A 112 22.60 7.90 -15.01
N ASP A 113 22.33 8.96 -15.78
CA ASP A 113 21.12 9.79 -15.64
C ASP A 113 19.83 8.98 -15.72
N ASP A 114 19.82 7.92 -16.51
CA ASP A 114 18.66 7.08 -16.81
C ASP A 114 18.70 5.69 -16.16
N HIS A 115 19.67 5.39 -15.30
CA HIS A 115 19.85 4.04 -14.75
C HIS A 115 20.03 4.06 -13.24
N LEU A 116 18.98 3.66 -12.52
CA LEU A 116 18.99 3.41 -11.09
C LEU A 116 19.34 1.94 -10.80
N SER A 117 20.36 1.75 -9.98
CA SER A 117 20.69 0.47 -9.37
C SER A 117 20.26 0.42 -7.91
N ILE A 118 19.65 -0.71 -7.55
CA ILE A 118 19.19 -1.05 -6.22
C ILE A 118 20.06 -2.21 -5.74
N ASP A 119 20.99 -1.91 -4.84
CA ASP A 119 22.07 -2.83 -4.46
C ASP A 119 21.82 -3.39 -3.05
N TYR A 120 21.94 -4.71 -2.90
CA TYR A 120 21.79 -5.41 -1.63
C TYR A 120 22.69 -6.65 -1.58
N PHE A 121 23.04 -7.07 -0.36
CA PHE A 121 23.88 -8.24 -0.13
C PHE A 121 23.07 -9.54 -0.18
N THR A 122 21.97 -9.59 0.57
CA THR A 122 21.00 -10.71 0.55
C THR A 122 19.60 -10.17 0.85
N THR A 123 18.58 -10.93 0.49
CA THR A 123 17.17 -10.61 0.77
C THR A 123 16.37 -11.90 0.91
N GLN A 124 15.27 -11.87 1.67
CA GLN A 124 14.37 -13.02 1.74
C GLN A 124 13.44 -13.09 0.52
N SER A 125 12.97 -11.93 0.06
CA SER A 125 12.17 -11.85 -1.16
C SER A 125 12.35 -10.50 -1.85
N VAL A 126 12.00 -10.49 -3.14
CA VAL A 126 12.09 -9.29 -3.97
C VAL A 126 10.93 -9.26 -4.94
N ARG A 127 10.29 -8.10 -5.06
CA ARG A 127 9.22 -7.83 -6.01
C ARG A 127 9.59 -6.60 -6.82
N VAL A 128 9.79 -6.81 -8.12
CA VAL A 128 9.97 -5.72 -9.08
C VAL A 128 8.59 -5.29 -9.57
N MET A 129 8.20 -4.06 -9.26
CA MET A 129 6.91 -3.50 -9.68
C MET A 129 7.04 -2.88 -11.07
N MET A 130 8.12 -2.14 -11.32
CA MET A 130 8.42 -1.51 -12.60
C MET A 130 9.93 -1.54 -12.84
N SER A 131 10.37 -2.18 -13.92
CA SER A 131 11.79 -2.17 -14.35
C SER A 131 12.14 -0.97 -15.23
N ARG A 132 11.12 -0.25 -15.73
CA ARG A 132 11.23 0.97 -16.52
C ARG A 132 10.13 1.93 -16.10
N VAL A 133 10.48 3.19 -15.86
CA VAL A 133 9.56 4.22 -15.40
C VAL A 133 9.84 5.53 -16.13
N GLU A 134 8.79 6.23 -16.58
CA GLU A 134 8.91 7.57 -17.14
C GLU A 134 9.03 8.60 -16.00
N ALA A 135 10.16 9.30 -15.95
CA ALA A 135 10.44 10.32 -14.93
C ALA A 135 11.47 11.34 -15.45
N GLY A 136 11.26 12.62 -15.16
CA GLY A 136 12.15 13.70 -15.59
C GLY A 136 12.22 13.85 -17.10
N GLY A 137 11.13 13.54 -17.81
CA GLY A 137 11.06 13.56 -19.27
C GLY A 137 11.86 12.44 -19.98
N ARG A 138 12.25 11.37 -19.28
CA ARG A 138 12.95 10.21 -19.84
C ARG A 138 12.46 8.89 -19.26
N VAL A 139 12.84 7.78 -19.89
CA VAL A 139 12.67 6.44 -19.31
C VAL A 139 13.86 6.13 -18.43
N VAL A 140 13.61 5.93 -17.13
CA VAL A 140 14.58 5.44 -16.16
C VAL A 140 14.49 3.92 -16.09
N ARG A 141 15.64 3.25 -16.27
CA ARG A 141 15.82 1.82 -16.07
C ARG A 141 16.14 1.54 -14.61
N VAL A 142 15.47 0.54 -14.04
CA VAL A 142 15.66 0.10 -12.65
C VAL A 142 16.24 -1.31 -12.68
N SER A 143 17.43 -1.49 -12.10
CA SER A 143 18.07 -2.80 -11.96
C SER A 143 18.31 -3.15 -10.50
N LEU A 144 18.22 -4.43 -10.19
CA LEU A 144 18.50 -4.97 -8.87
C LEU A 144 19.80 -5.76 -8.91
N ARG A 145 20.72 -5.47 -7.99
CA ARG A 145 22.02 -6.14 -7.91
C ARG A 145 22.13 -6.86 -6.57
N ASN A 146 22.05 -8.18 -6.62
CA ASN A 146 22.22 -9.07 -5.48
C ASN A 146 23.72 -9.34 -5.21
N GLY A 147 24.07 -9.66 -3.96
CA GLY A 147 25.43 -10.00 -3.55
C GLY A 147 26.35 -8.81 -3.34
N ILE A 148 25.83 -7.57 -3.41
CA ILE A 148 26.62 -6.36 -3.20
C ILE A 148 26.77 -6.09 -1.70
N ARG A 149 27.96 -6.38 -1.17
CA ARG A 149 28.30 -6.14 0.24
C ARG A 149 28.76 -4.70 0.46
N ASP A 150 28.11 -4.02 1.39
CA ASP A 150 28.50 -2.71 1.90
C ASP A 150 29.21 -2.86 3.25
N ASN A 151 30.54 -2.76 3.24
CA ASN A 151 31.34 -2.87 4.46
C ASN A 151 31.21 -1.65 5.38
N ASN A 152 30.69 -0.53 4.87
CA ASN A 152 30.52 0.70 5.63
C ASN A 152 29.14 0.77 6.30
N ALA A 153 28.21 -0.13 5.95
CA ALA A 153 26.91 -0.21 6.59
C ALA A 153 27.02 -0.58 8.08
N LEU A 154 26.49 0.30 8.92
CA LEU A 154 26.41 0.12 10.38
C LEU A 154 25.34 -0.93 10.75
N PRO A 155 25.51 -1.67 11.86
CA PRO A 155 24.58 -2.71 12.27
C PRO A 155 23.17 -2.21 12.60
N GLY A 156 22.14 -2.97 12.21
CA GLY A 156 20.73 -2.62 12.47
C GLY A 156 20.00 -2.04 11.25
N GLY A 157 18.83 -1.44 11.49
CA GLY A 157 17.98 -0.82 10.45
C GLY A 157 18.53 0.52 9.94
N MET A 158 18.04 0.97 8.79
CA MET A 158 18.47 2.27 8.24
C MET A 158 17.83 3.44 8.98
N LEU A 159 16.57 3.31 9.42
CA LEU A 159 15.88 4.37 10.16
C LEU A 159 16.58 4.69 11.48
N PHE A 160 17.03 3.66 12.19
CA PHE A 160 17.76 3.80 13.44
C PHE A 160 19.01 4.70 13.29
N HIS A 161 19.78 4.49 12.22
CA HIS A 161 20.98 5.30 11.98
C HIS A 161 20.68 6.75 11.59
N LEU A 162 19.60 6.99 10.84
CA LEU A 162 19.19 8.35 10.52
C LEU A 162 18.76 9.15 11.74
N GLN A 163 18.10 8.51 12.70
CA GLN A 163 17.68 9.15 13.95
C GLN A 163 18.87 9.45 14.89
N GLN A 164 20.03 8.83 14.65
CA GLN A 164 21.25 9.03 15.43
C GLN A 164 22.27 9.95 14.75
N ALA A 165 22.04 10.33 13.49
CA ALA A 165 22.88 11.30 12.82
C ALA A 165 22.70 12.68 13.49
N PRO A 166 23.81 13.39 13.81
CA PRO A 166 23.77 14.70 14.48
C PRO A 166 23.12 15.80 13.62
#